data_AF-A0A9E3FY15-F1
#
_entry.id   AF-A0A9E3FY15-F1
#
_cell.length_a   1.000
_cell.length_b   1.000
_cell.length_c   1.000
_cell.angle_alpha   90.00
_cell.angle_beta   90.00
_cell.angle_gamma   90.00
#
_symmetry.space_group_name_H-M   'P 1'
#
loop_
_entity.id
_entity.type
_entity.pdbx_description
1 polymer ?
#
loop_
_entity_poly.entity_id
_entity_poly.type
_entity_poly.pdbx_seq_one_letter_code
_entity_poly.pdbx_strand_id
1 'polypeptide(L)' 'MPRRPAKVTQADIARAIRAAKETGAGEVTIDGEGVIRIALAPGAAPIKPTSGHDKEWTPSEALQRFLKRTESG' A
#
# COMPACT_ATOMS: atom_id res chain seq x y z
N MET A 1 -7.42 28.83 -8.85
CA MET A 1 -8.44 27.76 -8.92
C MET A 1 -8.49 27.04 -7.58
N PRO A 2 -9.59 27.12 -6.81
CA PRO A 2 -9.74 26.32 -5.61
C PRO A 2 -9.86 24.84 -6.02
N ARG A 3 -8.96 23.99 -5.51
CA ARG A 3 -9.06 22.54 -5.72
C ARG A 3 -10.11 22.01 -4.74
N ARG A 4 -10.96 21.09 -5.19
CA ARG A 4 -11.83 20.35 -4.28
C ARG A 4 -10.94 19.55 -3.32
N PRO A 5 -11.18 19.58 -1.99
CA PRO A 5 -10.48 18.72 -1.05
C PRO A 5 -10.62 17.25 -1.45
N ALA A 6 -9.55 16.47 -1.24
CA ALA A 6 -9.60 15.03 -1.46
C ALA A 6 -10.64 14.39 -0.54
N LYS A 7 -11.40 13.41 -1.06
CA LYS A 7 -12.40 12.67 -0.27
C LYS A 7 -11.76 11.70 0.74
N VAL A 8 -10.50 11.33 0.53
CA VAL A 8 -9.72 10.41 1.36
C VAL A 8 -8.38 11.05 1.68
N THR A 9 -7.93 10.91 2.94
CA THR A 9 -6.64 11.44 3.38
C THR A 9 -5.53 10.39 3.29
N GLN A 10 -4.28 10.82 3.35
CA GLN A 10 -3.15 9.89 3.47
C GLN A 10 -3.22 9.03 4.74
N ALA A 11 -3.77 9.58 5.84
CA ALA A 11 -3.94 8.84 7.08
C ALA A 11 -4.94 7.69 6.93
N ASP A 12 -6.02 7.90 6.16
CA ASP A 12 -7.01 6.85 5.88
C ASP A 12 -6.41 5.73 5.04
N ILE A 13 -5.63 6.09 4.01
CA ILE A 13 -4.90 5.13 3.16
C ILE A 13 -3.92 4.30 4.01
N ALA A 14 -3.13 4.96 4.87
CA ALA A 14 -2.17 4.29 5.73
C ALA A 14 -2.87 3.32 6.69
N ARG A 15 -4.02 3.72 7.25
CA ARG A 15 -4.83 2.86 8.14
C ARG A 15 -5.40 1.65 7.41
N ALA A 16 -5.91 1.85 6.19
CA ALA A 16 -6.46 0.76 5.37
C ALA A 16 -5.39 -0.27 4.97
N ILE A 17 -4.22 0.19 4.53
CA ILE A 17 -3.09 -0.68 4.19
C ILE A 17 -2.63 -1.47 5.41
N ARG A 18 -2.57 -0.83 6.59
CA ARG A 18 -2.20 -1.50 7.83
C ARG A 18 -3.19 -2.61 8.18
N ALA A 19 -4.49 -2.30 8.18
CA ALA A 19 -5.54 -3.28 8.44
C ALA A 19 -5.43 -4.45 7.45
N ALA A 20 -5.28 -4.17 6.16
CA ALA A 20 -5.09 -5.19 5.12
C ALA A 20 -3.89 -6.11 5.40
N LYS A 21 -2.75 -5.53 5.82
CA LYS A 21 -1.55 -6.30 6.19
C LYS A 21 -1.72 -7.09 7.47
N GLU A 22 -2.53 -6.65 8.42
CA GLU A 22 -2.78 -7.38 9.68
C GLU A 22 -3.79 -8.53 9.47
N THR A 23 -4.70 -8.39 8.51
CA THR A 23 -5.76 -9.37 8.25
C THR A 23 -5.47 -10.33 7.11
N GLY A 24 -4.32 -10.22 6.43
CA GLY A 24 -4.02 -11.05 5.26
C GLY A 24 -4.93 -10.76 4.06
N ALA A 25 -5.34 -9.50 3.90
CA ALA A 25 -6.13 -9.08 2.75
C ALA A 25 -5.31 -9.14 1.46
N GLY A 26 -5.96 -9.55 0.37
CA GLY A 26 -5.35 -9.60 -0.96
C GLY A 26 -5.39 -8.26 -1.69
N GLU A 27 -6.37 -7.42 -1.38
CA GLU A 27 -6.60 -6.16 -2.08
C GLU A 27 -7.21 -5.08 -1.17
N VAL A 28 -6.83 -3.82 -1.43
CA VAL A 28 -7.52 -2.62 -0.94
C VAL A 28 -7.93 -1.78 -2.14
N THR A 29 -9.23 -1.50 -2.26
CA THR A 29 -9.78 -0.68 -3.35
C THR A 29 -10.36 0.61 -2.76
N ILE A 30 -10.06 1.76 -3.38
CA ILE A 30 -10.64 3.07 -3.03
C ILE A 30 -11.35 3.59 -4.26
N ASP A 31 -12.65 3.88 -4.16
CA ASP A 31 -13.42 4.43 -5.27
C ASP A 31 -13.45 5.96 -5.28
N GLY A 32 -14.03 6.53 -6.35
CA GLY A 32 -14.15 7.97 -6.55
C GLY A 32 -15.08 8.67 -5.54
N GLU A 33 -15.84 7.93 -4.74
CA GLU A 33 -16.64 8.45 -3.62
C GLU A 33 -15.91 8.40 -2.28
N GLY A 34 -14.72 7.79 -2.25
CA GLY A 34 -13.91 7.66 -1.06
C GLY A 34 -14.25 6.44 -0.21
N VAL A 35 -15.01 5.48 -0.75
CA VAL A 35 -15.27 4.21 -0.06
C VAL A 35 -14.03 3.33 -0.16
N ILE A 36 -13.54 2.89 0.99
CA ILE A 36 -12.41 1.98 1.12
C ILE A 36 -12.95 0.56 1.36
N ARG A 37 -12.60 -0.38 0.47
CA ARG A 37 -12.94 -1.81 0.59
C ARG A 37 -11.66 -2.61 0.80
N ILE A 38 -11.67 -3.50 1.79
CA ILE A 38 -10.57 -4.41 2.11
C ILE A 38 -11.05 -5.84 1.83
N ALA A 39 -10.51 -6.47 0.80
CA ALA A 39 -10.90 -7.82 0.40
C ALA A 39 -9.99 -8.85 1.08
N LEU A 40 -10.57 -9.63 2.00
CA LEU A 40 -9.86 -10.73 2.64
C LEU A 40 -9.64 -11.88 1.65
N ALA A 41 -8.45 -12.47 1.66
CA ALA A 41 -8.22 -13.69 0.91
C ALA A 41 -9.03 -14.85 1.53
N PRO A 42 -9.54 -15.80 0.73
CA PRO A 42 -10.21 -16.98 1.27
C PRO A 42 -9.27 -17.73 2.22
N GLY A 43 -9.71 -17.99 3.46
CA GLY A 43 -8.89 -18.64 4.47
C GLY A 43 -7.83 -17.76 5.14
N ALA A 44 -7.90 -16.44 4.98
CA ALA A 44 -7.03 -15.51 5.68
C ALA A 44 -7.24 -15.59 7.20
N ALA A 45 -6.29 -16.23 7.90
CA ALA A 45 -6.14 -16.05 9.33
C ALA A 45 -5.43 -14.71 9.60
N PRO A 46 -5.73 -14.02 10.73
CA PRO A 46 -4.95 -12.87 11.14
C PRO A 46 -3.46 -13.22 11.12
N ILE A 47 -2.69 -12.52 10.30
CA ILE A 47 -1.26 -12.79 10.21
C ILE A 47 -0.62 -12.15 11.43
N LYS A 48 -0.08 -12.98 12.32
CA LYS A 48 0.81 -12.48 13.38
C LYS A 48 1.91 -11.68 12.66
N PRO A 49 2.17 -10.43 13.03
CA PRO A 49 3.21 -9.65 12.39
C PRO A 49 4.54 -10.39 12.57
N THR A 50 4.98 -11.05 11.51
CA THR A 50 6.31 -11.63 11.42
C THR A 50 7.24 -10.45 11.24
N SER A 51 8.09 -10.19 12.23
CA SER A 51 9.24 -9.27 12.14
C SER A 51 10.30 -9.73 11.11
N GLY A 52 9.99 -10.75 10.32
CA GLY A 52 10.87 -11.37 9.35
C GLY A 52 11.05 -10.46 8.15
N HIS A 53 12.19 -9.78 8.13
CA HIS A 53 12.74 -9.07 6.99
C HIS A 53 13.27 -10.04 5.91
N ASP A 54 12.64 -11.20 5.71
CA ASP A 54 13.24 -12.32 4.96
C ASP A 54 12.77 -12.40 3.50
N LYS A 55 12.15 -11.33 2.99
CA LYS A 55 12.10 -11.11 1.55
C LYS A 55 12.99 -9.94 1.25
N GLU A 56 14.21 -10.26 0.83
CA GLU A 56 15.11 -9.30 0.21
C GLU A 56 14.35 -8.67 -0.97
N TRP A 57 13.93 -7.42 -0.77
CA TRP A 57 13.16 -6.70 -1.76
C TRP A 57 14.12 -6.30 -2.88
N THR A 58 14.01 -6.96 -4.03
CA THR A 58 14.77 -6.60 -5.22
C THR A 58 13.96 -5.60 -6.07
N PRO A 59 14.39 -4.33 -6.17
CA PRO A 59 13.72 -3.36 -7.04
C PRO A 59 13.75 -3.79 -8.50
N SER A 60 12.71 -3.45 -9.27
CA SER A 60 12.68 -3.69 -10.72
C SER A 60 13.77 -2.88 -11.44
N GLU A 61 14.23 -3.35 -12.60
CA GLU A 61 15.25 -2.63 -13.38
C GLU A 61 14.85 -1.19 -13.70
N ALA A 62 13.55 -0.96 -13.98
CA ALA A 62 13.04 0.38 -14.26
C ALA A 62 13.23 1.32 -13.06
N LEU A 63 12.97 0.82 -11.84
CA LEU A 63 13.15 1.58 -10.61
C LEU A 63 14.64 1.83 -10.32
N GLN A 64 15.49 0.83 -10.53
CA GLN A 64 16.94 0.98 -10.38
C GLN A 64 17.52 2.04 -11.33
N ARG A 65 17.10 2.04 -12.61
CA ARG A 65 17.52 3.03 -13.60
C ARG A 65 17.07 4.45 -13.25
N PHE A 66 15.88 4.59 -12.66
CA PHE A 66 15.36 5.88 -12.21
C PHE A 66 16.20 6.44 -11.06
N LEU A 67 16.44 5.64 -10.01
CA LEU A 67 17.21 6.07 -8.83
C LEU A 67 18.64 6.48 -9.20
N LYS A 68 19.32 5.70 -10.05
CA LYS A 68 20.67 6.03 -10.53
C LYS A 68 20.74 7.38 -11.25
N ARG A 69 19.67 7.77 -11.95
CA ARG A 69 19.59 9.06 -12.66
C ARG A 69 19.43 10.23 -11.69
N THR A 70 18.70 10.03 -10.60
CA THR A 70 18.44 11.07 -9.59
C THR A 70 19.63 11.30 -8.65
N GLU A 71 20.52 10.33 -8.47
CA GLU A 71 21.72 10.45 -7.63
C GLU A 71 22.91 11.14 -8.32
N SER A 72 22.88 11.25 -9.66
CA SER A 72 23.97 11.86 -10.45
C SER A 72 23.71 13.33 -10.83
N GLY A 73 22.78 14.00 -10.16
CA GLY A 73 22.36 15.38 -10.44
C GLY A 73 22.74 16.37 -9.35
#